data_AF-A0A2U3KPK1-F1
#
_entry.id   AF-A0A2U3KPK1-F1
#
_cell.length_a   1.000
_cell.length_b   1.000
_cell.length_c   1.000
_cell.angle_alpha   90.00
_cell.angle_beta   90.00
_cell.angle_gamma   90.00
#
_symmetry.space_group_name_H-M   'P 1'
#
loop_
_entity.id
_entity.type
_entity.pdbx_description
1 polymer ?
#
loop_
_entity_poly.entity_id
_entity_poly.type
_entity_poly.pdbx_seq_one_letter_code
_entity_poly.pdbx_strand_id
1 'polypeptide(L)'
;MHDVATHDDSKGQYFWVWGGLLALTAVEVVLAYRQVFQPLRMLQILLVLSVIKSALIIAYFMHLKFERALMRWLLVISVSACFVIMYFFFFPDADRILRLGVK
;
A
#
# COMPACT_ATOMS: atom_id res chain seq x y z
N MET A 1 -33.28 -34.46 -0.81
CA MET A 1 -31.92 -34.00 -0.53
C MET A 1 -31.42 -33.39 -1.83
N HIS A 2 -31.44 -32.06 -1.93
CA HIS A 2 -31.07 -31.31 -3.15
C HIS A 2 -29.71 -30.67 -2.89
N ASP A 3 -28.81 -30.85 -3.86
CA ASP A 3 -27.40 -30.52 -3.80
C ASP A 3 -27.08 -29.06 -3.44
N VAL A 4 -26.11 -28.98 -2.53
CA VAL A 4 -25.31 -27.84 -2.13
C VAL A 4 -24.32 -27.49 -3.23
N ALA A 5 -24.47 -26.39 -3.97
CA ALA A 5 -23.39 -25.85 -4.79
C ALA A 5 -23.55 -24.36 -5.14
N THR A 6 -22.71 -23.54 -4.49
CA THR A 6 -21.92 -22.47 -5.12
C THR A 6 -22.65 -21.34 -5.84
N HIS A 7 -23.08 -20.34 -5.07
CA HIS A 7 -23.31 -18.98 -5.57
C HIS A 7 -22.68 -17.89 -4.67
N ASP A 8 -21.74 -18.25 -3.80
CA ASP A 8 -21.20 -17.35 -2.75
C ASP A 8 -19.67 -17.10 -2.82
N ASP A 9 -18.99 -17.63 -3.84
CA ASP A 9 -17.51 -17.54 -3.95
C ASP A 9 -17.00 -16.10 -4.12
N SER A 10 -17.79 -15.20 -4.73
CA SER A 10 -17.36 -13.81 -4.92
C SER A 10 -17.38 -13.00 -3.61
N LYS A 11 -18.40 -13.20 -2.75
CA LYS A 11 -18.52 -12.47 -1.48
C LYS A 11 -17.46 -12.92 -0.47
N GLY A 12 -17.17 -14.22 -0.45
CA GLY A 12 -16.15 -14.80 0.42
C GLY A 12 -14.75 -14.21 0.20
N GLN A 13 -14.38 -13.93 -1.06
CA GLN A 13 -13.07 -13.35 -1.38
C GLN A 13 -12.92 -11.92 -0.85
N TYR A 14 -13.95 -11.07 -0.96
CA TYR A 14 -13.90 -9.71 -0.39
C TYR A 14 -13.82 -9.73 1.14
N PHE A 15 -14.52 -10.67 1.78
CA PHE A 15 -14.48 -10.83 3.24
C PHE A 15 -13.11 -11.27 3.75
N TRP A 16 -12.45 -12.19 3.02
CA TRP A 16 -11.08 -12.62 3.29
C TRP A 16 -10.07 -11.47 3.19
N VAL A 17 -10.20 -10.63 2.15
CA VAL A 17 -9.34 -9.47 1.94
C VAL A 17 -9.55 -8.43 3.02
N TRP A 18 -10.81 -8.17 3.40
CA TRP A 18 -11.16 -7.28 4.50
C TRP A 18 -10.55 -7.77 5.83
N GLY A 19 -10.63 -9.07 6.11
CA GLY A 19 -9.94 -9.68 7.26
C GLY A 19 -8.43 -9.50 7.22
N GLY A 20 -7.80 -9.70 6.05
CA GLY A 20 -6.37 -9.48 5.85
C GLY A 20 -5.95 -8.01 6.06
N LEU A 21 -6.75 -7.06 5.56
CA LEU A 21 -6.56 -5.61 5.76
C LEU A 21 -6.64 -5.21 7.24
N LEU A 22 -7.62 -5.78 7.95
CA LEU A 22 -7.82 -5.55 9.38
C LEU A 22 -6.63 -6.11 10.16
N ALA A 23 -6.19 -7.33 9.86
CA ALA A 23 -5.02 -7.95 10.48
C ALA A 23 -3.74 -7.14 10.23
N LEU A 24 -3.50 -6.69 8.99
CA LEU A 24 -2.34 -5.85 8.66
C LEU A 24 -2.33 -4.56 9.48
N THR A 25 -3.49 -3.91 9.60
CA THR A 25 -3.64 -2.67 10.37
C THR A 25 -3.43 -2.91 11.87
N ALA A 26 -3.94 -4.02 12.40
CA ALA A 26 -3.71 -4.40 13.80
C ALA A 26 -2.21 -4.62 14.07
N VAL A 27 -1.50 -5.28 13.16
CA VAL A 27 -0.03 -5.45 13.25
C VAL A 27 0.68 -4.11 13.22
N GLU A 28 0.32 -3.19 12.30
CA GLU A 28 0.92 -1.84 12.27
C GLU A 28 0.72 -1.09 13.59
N VAL A 29 -0.51 -1.10 14.13
CA VAL A 29 -0.84 -0.42 15.39
C VAL A 29 -0.06 -1.00 16.57
N VAL A 30 0.00 -2.33 16.68
CA VAL A 30 0.77 -3.00 17.75
C VAL A 30 2.26 -2.69 17.63
N LEU A 31 2.80 -2.71 16.41
CA LEU A 31 4.21 -2.45 16.16
C LEU A 31 4.59 -0.99 16.44
N ALA A 32 3.74 -0.06 16.03
CA ALA A 32 3.89 1.37 16.28
C ALA A 32 3.76 1.69 17.78
N TYR A 33 2.82 1.07 18.48
CA TYR A 33 2.61 1.30 19.91
C TYR A 33 3.74 0.74 20.78
N ARG A 34 4.26 -0.44 20.42
CA ARG A 34 5.31 -1.09 21.21
C ARG A 34 6.71 -0.51 20.97
N GLN A 35 6.91 0.34 19.94
CA GLN A 35 8.19 0.98 19.58
C GLN A 35 9.40 0.05 19.80
N VAL A 36 9.27 -1.22 19.40
CA VAL A 36 10.24 -2.28 19.76
C VAL A 36 11.58 -2.11 19.03
N PHE A 37 11.58 -1.34 17.93
CA PHE A 37 12.73 -1.18 17.06
C PHE A 37 13.24 0.26 17.01
N GLN A 38 14.51 0.40 16.63
CA GLN A 38 15.10 1.70 16.28
C GLN A 38 14.20 2.45 15.29
N PRO A 39 14.09 3.79 15.41
CA PRO A 39 13.11 4.59 14.67
C PRO A 39 13.19 4.39 13.16
N LEU A 40 14.41 4.23 12.60
CA LEU A 40 14.60 3.97 11.17
C LEU A 40 14.02 2.63 10.72
N ARG A 41 14.23 1.57 11.52
CA ARG A 41 13.77 0.22 11.19
C ARG A 41 12.26 0.10 11.37
N MET A 42 11.69 0.80 12.34
CA MET A 42 10.24 0.90 12.52
C MET A 42 9.58 1.57 11.31
N LEU A 43 10.15 2.68 10.83
CA LEU A 43 9.62 3.44 9.69
C LEU A 43 9.67 2.62 8.40
N GLN A 44 10.76 1.86 8.17
CA GLN A 44 10.86 0.93 7.05
C GLN A 44 9.78 -0.16 7.08
N ILE A 45 9.54 -0.77 8.24
CA ILE A 45 8.54 -1.83 8.38
C ILE A 45 7.14 -1.28 8.14
N LEU A 46 6.77 -0.15 8.77
CA LEU A 46 5.48 0.51 8.57
C LEU A 46 5.25 0.91 7.10
N LEU A 47 6.30 1.41 6.42
CA LEU A 47 6.22 1.72 4.99
C LEU A 47 5.92 0.47 4.15
N VAL A 48 6.62 -0.64 4.42
CA VAL A 48 6.40 -1.91 3.71
C VAL A 48 4.98 -2.45 3.96
N LEU A 49 4.49 -2.42 5.20
CA LEU A 49 3.11 -2.84 5.50
C LEU A 49 2.08 -1.97 4.75
N SER A 50 2.27 -0.66 4.71
CA SER A 50 1.39 0.25 3.98
C SER A 50 1.37 -0.04 2.47
N VAL A 51 2.53 -0.34 1.86
CA VAL A 51 2.61 -0.75 0.45
C VAL A 51 1.84 -2.05 0.20
N ILE A 52 2.00 -3.06 1.07
CA ILE A 52 1.28 -4.34 0.97
C ILE A 52 -0.23 -4.11 1.07
N LYS A 53 -0.66 -3.25 2.00
CA LYS A 53 -2.07 -2.88 2.18
C LYS A 53 -2.65 -2.28 0.90
N SER A 54 -1.95 -1.31 0.31
CA SER A 54 -2.33 -0.67 -0.95
C SER A 54 -2.40 -1.69 -2.09
N ALA A 55 -1.41 -2.57 -2.21
CA ALA A 55 -1.40 -3.63 -3.21
C ALA A 55 -2.58 -4.60 -3.06
N LEU A 56 -2.94 -4.98 -1.83
CA LEU A 56 -4.13 -5.80 -1.55
C LEU A 56 -5.41 -5.09 -1.99
N ILE A 57 -5.54 -3.79 -1.68
CA ILE A 57 -6.72 -3.00 -2.06
C ILE A 57 -6.84 -2.91 -3.59
N ILE A 58 -5.75 -2.57 -4.28
CA ILE A 58 -5.73 -2.46 -5.74
C ILE A 58 -6.01 -3.81 -6.41
N ALA A 59 -5.45 -4.91 -5.89
CA ALA A 59 -5.63 -6.23 -6.47
C ALA A 59 -7.09 -6.74 -6.35
N TYR A 60 -7.76 -6.46 -5.22
CA TYR A 60 -9.05 -7.06 -4.91
C TYR A 60 -10.24 -6.10 -5.04
N PHE A 61 -10.13 -4.85 -4.56
CA PHE A 61 -11.24 -3.87 -4.65
C PHE A 61 -11.34 -3.19 -6.01
N MET A 62 -10.22 -2.99 -6.73
CA MET A 62 -10.26 -2.42 -8.09
C MET A 62 -10.54 -3.44 -9.20
N HIS A 63 -10.87 -4.71 -8.87
CA HIS A 63 -11.18 -5.76 -9.84
C HIS A 63 -10.14 -5.90 -10.99
N LEU A 64 -8.88 -5.56 -10.69
CA LEU A 64 -7.79 -5.43 -11.67
C LEU A 64 -7.28 -6.78 -12.18
N LYS A 65 -7.83 -7.89 -11.67
CA LYS A 65 -7.46 -9.26 -12.05
C LYS A 65 -8.19 -9.72 -13.32
N PHE A 66 -9.32 -9.11 -13.69
CA PHE A 66 -10.16 -9.62 -14.79
C PHE A 66 -10.49 -8.66 -15.94
N GLU A 67 -10.30 -7.34 -15.81
CA GLU A 67 -10.49 -6.43 -16.96
C GLU A 67 -9.38 -5.39 -17.10
N ARG A 68 -8.86 -5.31 -18.35
CA ARG A 68 -7.88 -4.35 -18.92
C ARG A 68 -6.58 -4.15 -18.14
N ALA A 69 -5.55 -4.90 -18.56
CA ALA A 69 -4.15 -4.66 -18.25
C ALA A 69 -3.75 -3.16 -18.36
N LEU A 70 -4.37 -2.41 -19.26
CA LEU A 70 -4.18 -0.97 -19.46
C LEU A 70 -4.41 -0.14 -18.18
N MET A 71 -5.39 -0.48 -17.35
CA MET A 71 -5.70 0.25 -16.12
C MET A 71 -4.62 0.02 -15.05
N ARG A 72 -4.07 -1.20 -15.00
CA ARG A 72 -2.89 -1.53 -14.18
C ARG A 72 -1.66 -0.74 -14.61
N TRP A 73 -1.40 -0.68 -15.91
CA TRP A 73 -0.28 0.06 -16.46
C TRP A 73 -0.41 1.56 -16.19
N LEU A 74 -1.60 2.15 -16.34
CA LEU A 74 -1.86 3.55 -15.99
C LEU A 74 -1.57 3.86 -14.52
N LEU A 75 -2.01 2.99 -13.59
CA LEU A 75 -1.77 3.16 -12.15
C LEU A 75 -0.27 3.08 -11.83
N VAL A 76 0.44 2.10 -12.39
CA VAL A 76 1.89 1.96 -12.23
C VAL A 76 2.63 3.16 -12.81
N ILE A 77 2.24 3.62 -14.01
CA ILE A 77 2.83 4.81 -14.64
C ILE A 77 2.58 6.04 -13.77
N SER A 78 1.36 6.27 -13.29
CA SER A 78 1.04 7.42 -12.45
C SER A 78 1.82 7.42 -11.13
N VAL A 79 1.91 6.28 -10.44
CA VAL A 79 2.72 6.14 -9.21
C VAL A 79 4.20 6.37 -9.50
N SER A 80 4.73 5.75 -10.57
CA SER A 80 6.13 5.92 -10.96
C SER A 80 6.45 7.38 -11.32
N ALA A 81 5.58 8.06 -12.04
CA ALA A 81 5.71 9.48 -12.36
C ALA A 81 5.70 10.35 -11.10
N CYS A 82 4.81 10.05 -10.14
CA CYS A 82 4.81 10.72 -8.84
C CYS A 82 6.14 10.56 -8.09
N PHE A 83 6.69 9.35 -8.05
CA PHE A 83 8.01 9.10 -7.43
C PHE A 83 9.13 9.83 -8.17
N VAL A 84 9.11 9.87 -9.49
CA VAL A 84 10.10 10.58 -10.31
C VAL A 84 10.02 12.08 -10.04
N ILE A 85 8.82 12.68 -10.07
CA ILE A 85 8.63 14.11 -9.80
C ILE A 85 9.06 14.43 -8.36
N MET A 86 8.66 13.62 -7.38
CA MET A 86 9.10 13.78 -5.99
C MET A 86 10.62 13.73 -5.90
N TYR A 87 11.28 12.76 -6.52
CA TYR A 87 12.73 12.64 -6.48
C TYR A 87 13.42 13.84 -7.14
N PHE A 88 12.98 14.24 -8.33
CA PHE A 88 13.62 15.33 -9.09
C PHE A 88 13.35 16.72 -8.52
N PHE A 89 12.22 16.94 -7.85
CA PHE A 89 11.86 18.26 -7.32
C PHE A 89 12.27 18.39 -5.84
N PHE A 90 11.97 17.37 -5.04
CA PHE A 90 12.22 17.41 -3.59
C PHE A 90 13.70 17.34 -3.23
N PHE A 91 14.54 16.61 -3.98
CA PHE A 91 15.99 16.58 -3.72
C PHE A 91 16.67 17.95 -3.92
N PRO A 92 16.50 18.66 -5.05
CA PRO A 92 17.09 19.97 -5.22
C PRO A 92 16.48 21.02 -4.29
N ASP A 93 15.20 20.91 -3.94
CA ASP A 93 14.59 21.79 -2.92
C ASP A 93 15.18 21.52 -1.52
N ALA A 94 15.42 20.27 -1.14
CA ALA A 94 16.08 19.92 0.11
C ALA A 94 17.54 20.42 0.17
N ASP A 95 18.30 20.27 -0.93
CA ASP A 95 19.67 20.78 -1.04
C ASP A 95 19.69 22.33 -0.97
N ARG A 96 18.68 22.97 -1.57
CA ARG A 96 18.51 24.42 -1.54
C ARG A 96 18.15 24.92 -0.14
N ILE A 97 17.31 24.20 0.61
CA ILE A 97 16.98 24.51 2.00
C ILE A 97 18.21 24.32 2.91
N LEU A 98 19.01 23.27 2.72
CA LEU A 98 20.27 23.05 3.46
C LEU A 98 21.32 24.13 3.16
N ARG A 99 21.38 24.65 1.93
CA ARG A 99 22.30 25.73 1.54
C ARG A 99 21.83 27.12 1.99
N LEU A 100 20.53 27.36 2.10
CA LEU A 100 19.95 28.64 2.53
C LEU A 100 19.65 28.71 4.04
N GLY A 101 19.58 27.56 4.71
CA GLY A 101 19.53 27.41 6.17
C GLY A 101 20.90 27.69 6.79
N VAL A 102 21.27 28.98 6.84
CA VAL A 102 22.37 29.44 7.68
C VAL A 102 22.00 29.22 9.15
N LYS A 103 22.77 28.32 9.78
CA LYS A 103 22.84 27.92 11.20
C LYS A 103 21.75 26.98 11.73
#